data_AF-A0A8T0TQZ7-F1
#
_entry.id   AF-A0A8T0TQZ7-F1
#
_cell.length_a   1.000
_cell.length_b   1.000
_cell.length_c   1.000
_cell.angle_alpha   90.00
_cell.angle_beta   90.00
_cell.angle_gamma   90.00
#
_symmetry.space_group_name_H-M   'P 1'
#
loop_
_entity.id
_entity.type
_entity.pdbx_description
1 polymer ?
#
loop_
_entity_poly.entity_id
_entity_poly.type
_entity_poly.pdbx_seq_one_letter_code
_entity_poly.pdbx_strand_id
1 'polypeptide(L)' 'MADPMLRSSVPDKDLAALCDVVRLCIHSDKGKRPGMGEVARLMRCVTALSPEQASPRDNPLWWAELEIASTTVESG' A
#
# COMPACT_ATOMS: atom_id res chain seq x y z
N MET A 1 -10.94 -7.97 -9.15
CA MET A 1 -10.84 -9.14 -8.25
C MET A 1 -9.51 -9.03 -7.55
N ALA A 2 -9.47 -9.12 -6.21
CA ALA A 2 -8.22 -9.06 -5.47
C ALA A 2 -7.46 -10.39 -5.59
N ASP A 3 -6.14 -10.31 -5.51
CA ASP A 3 -5.24 -11.46 -5.54
C ASP A 3 -5.66 -12.50 -4.46
N PRO A 4 -5.77 -13.80 -4.80
CA PRO A 4 -6.11 -14.84 -3.83
C PRO A 4 -5.15 -14.92 -2.63
N MET A 5 -3.86 -14.64 -2.80
CA MET A 5 -2.89 -14.65 -1.71
C MET A 5 -3.19 -13.57 -0.66
N LEU A 6 -3.69 -12.40 -1.09
CA LEU A 6 -4.08 -11.33 -0.17
C LEU A 6 -5.26 -11.72 0.72
N ARG A 7 -6.20 -12.52 0.21
CA ARG A 7 -7.38 -12.98 0.99
C ARG A 7 -6.99 -13.89 2.16
N SER A 8 -5.85 -14.57 2.07
CA SER A 8 -5.37 -15.49 3.11
C SER A 8 -4.50 -14.81 4.16
N SER A 9 -3.90 -13.66 3.82
CA SER A 9 -2.86 -12.99 4.63
C SER A 9 -3.27 -11.61 5.16
N VAL A 10 -4.28 -10.97 4.57
CA VAL A 10 -4.73 -9.61 4.91
C VAL A 10 -6.22 -9.62 5.22
N PRO A 11 -6.67 -8.94 6.29
CA PRO A 11 -8.09 -8.79 6.56
C PRO A 11 -8.83 -8.07 5.43
N ASP A 12 -9.97 -8.63 4.99
CA ASP A 12 -10.79 -8.07 3.89
C ASP A 12 -11.14 -6.59 4.10
N LYS A 13 -11.35 -6.17 5.36
CA LYS A 13 -11.65 -4.78 5.73
C LYS A 13 -10.50 -3.81 5.39
N ASP A 14 -9.26 -4.25 5.59
CA ASP A 14 -8.08 -3.40 5.40
C ASP A 14 -7.78 -3.28 3.91
N LEU A 15 -7.98 -4.38 3.18
CA LEU A 15 -7.95 -4.40 1.71
C LEU A 15 -9.04 -3.51 1.10
N ALA A 16 -10.26 -3.58 1.60
CA ALA A 16 -11.36 -2.73 1.15
C ALA A 16 -11.06 -1.24 1.37
N ALA A 17 -10.54 -0.89 2.55
CA ALA A 17 -10.15 0.48 2.90
C ALA A 17 -9.03 1.01 1.98
N LEU A 18 -8.02 0.18 1.68
CA LEU A 18 -7.00 0.54 0.70
C LEU A 18 -7.61 0.75 -0.71
N CYS A 19 -8.49 -0.14 -1.14
CA CYS A 19 -9.18 -0.02 -2.42
C CYS A 19 -10.04 1.26 -2.51
N ASP A 20 -10.63 1.74 -1.41
CA ASP A 20 -11.34 3.02 -1.38
C ASP A 20 -10.40 4.19 -1.65
N VAL A 21 -9.21 4.22 -1.03
CA VAL A 21 -8.19 5.25 -1.28
C VAL A 21 -7.74 5.22 -2.73
N VAL A 22 -7.47 4.04 -3.30
CA VAL A 22 -7.08 3.89 -4.71
C VAL A 22 -8.17 4.44 -5.63
N ARG A 23 -9.45 4.11 -5.36
CA ARG A 23 -10.60 4.60 -6.14
C ARG A 23 -10.73 6.12 -6.12
N LEU A 24 -10.45 6.77 -4.99
CA LEU A 24 -10.39 8.24 -4.91
C LEU A 24 -9.29 8.82 -5.81
N CYS A 25 -8.11 8.22 -5.81
CA CYS A 25 -6.97 8.68 -6.62
C CYS A 25 -7.20 8.55 -8.13
N ILE A 26 -7.90 7.49 -8.57
CA ILE A 26 -8.16 7.23 -10.00
C ILE A 26 -9.51 7.77 -10.48
N HIS A 27 -10.21 8.57 -9.67
CA HIS A 27 -11.51 9.12 -10.01
C HIS A 27 -11.49 9.81 -11.38
N SER A 28 -12.49 9.55 -12.24
CA SER A 28 -12.50 10.05 -13.63
C SER A 28 -12.46 11.58 -13.70
N ASP A 29 -13.19 12.23 -12.81
CA ASP A 29 -13.12 13.68 -12.59
C ASP A 29 -11.86 14.05 -11.79
N LYS A 30 -10.97 14.84 -12.39
CA LYS A 30 -9.73 15.33 -11.77
C LYS A 30 -9.98 16.24 -10.57
N GLY A 31 -11.06 17.01 -10.56
CA GLY A 31 -11.39 17.94 -9.46
C GLY A 31 -11.81 17.23 -8.17
N LYS A 32 -12.20 15.95 -8.28
CA LYS A 32 -12.56 15.09 -7.14
C LYS A 32 -11.39 14.25 -6.63
N ARG A 33 -10.24 14.28 -7.30
CA ARG A 33 -9.06 13.55 -6.85
C ARG A 33 -8.45 14.27 -5.66
N PRO A 34 -8.14 13.56 -4.57
CA PRO A 34 -7.48 14.16 -3.42
C PRO A 34 -6.06 14.63 -3.78
N GLY A 35 -5.59 15.67 -3.10
CA GLY A 35 -4.19 16.07 -3.16
C GLY A 35 -3.29 15.04 -2.45
N MET A 36 -2.00 15.04 -2.79
CA MET A 36 -1.06 14.02 -2.29
C MET A 36 -0.91 14.00 -0.77
N GLY A 37 -1.05 15.16 -0.11
CA GLY A 37 -1.06 15.26 1.35
C GLY A 37 -2.29 14.59 2.00
N GLU A 38 -3.46 14.68 1.35
CA GLU A 38 -4.66 14.00 1.83
C GLU A 38 -4.57 12.50 1.61
N VAL A 39 -4.06 12.05 0.47
CA VAL A 39 -3.79 10.63 0.24
C VAL A 39 -2.80 10.08 1.27
N ALA A 40 -1.71 10.79 1.58
CA ALA A 40 -0.77 10.37 2.61
C ALA A 40 -1.42 10.26 4.00
N ARG A 41 -2.37 11.16 4.32
CA ARG A 41 -3.18 11.09 5.55
C ARG A 41 -4.09 9.86 5.56
N LEU A 42 -4.82 9.62 4.48
CA LEU A 42 -5.69 8.46 4.33
C LEU A 42 -4.89 7.14 4.41
N MET A 43 -3.75 7.08 3.72
CA MET A 43 -2.84 5.93 3.74
C MET A 43 -2.35 5.62 5.15
N ARG A 44 -1.94 6.65 5.93
CA ARG A 44 -1.59 6.48 7.34
C ARG A 44 -2.70 5.86 8.18
N CYS A 45 -3.96 6.23 7.93
CA CYS A 45 -5.09 5.67 8.65
C CYS A 45 -5.35 4.19 8.28
N VAL A 46 -5.21 3.81 7.01
CA VAL A 46 -5.53 2.44 6.56
C VAL A 46 -4.38 1.46 6.77
N THR A 47 -3.13 1.90 6.74
CA THR A 47 -1.96 1.02 6.92
C THR A 47 -1.37 1.06 8.32
N ALA A 48 -1.71 2.09 9.11
CA ALA A 48 -1.07 2.40 10.40
C ALA A 48 0.46 2.57 10.34
N LEU A 49 1.04 2.76 9.13
CA LEU A 49 2.47 2.97 8.97
C LEU A 49 2.86 4.35 9.51
N SER A 50 3.91 4.39 10.33
CA SER A 50 4.51 5.63 10.76
C SER A 50 5.16 6.36 9.56
N PRO A 51 5.39 7.69 9.65
CA PRO A 51 6.14 8.42 8.63
C PRO A 51 7.50 7.79 8.33
N GLU A 52 8.19 7.26 9.34
CA GLU A 52 9.50 6.61 9.22
C GLU A 52 9.39 5.27 8.48
N GLN A 53 8.33 4.50 8.73
CA GLN A 53 8.06 3.26 8.01
C GLN A 53 7.63 3.50 6.56
N ALA A 54 6.96 4.62 6.29
CA ALA A 54 6.50 5.02 4.97
C ALA A 54 7.55 5.82 4.17
N SER A 55 8.61 6.29 4.83
CA SER A 55 9.68 7.02 4.17
C SER A 55 10.39 6.08 3.20
N PRO A 56 10.55 6.45 1.92
CA PRO A 56 11.42 5.73 1.01
C PRO A 56 12.80 5.60 1.66
N ARG A 57 13.30 4.36 1.79
CA ARG A 57 14.66 4.15 2.27
C ARG A 57 15.58 4.30 1.06
N ASP A 58 16.40 5.34 1.03
CA ASP A 58 17.41 5.55 -0.03
C ASP A 58 18.61 4.59 0.08
N ASN A 59 18.44 3.45 0.76
CA ASN A 59 19.49 2.46 0.93
C ASN A 59 19.33 1.36 -0.14
N PRO A 60 20.25 1.23 -1.10
CA PRO A 60 20.20 0.17 -2.12
C PRO A 60 20.17 -1.24 -1.51
N LEU A 61 20.81 -1.43 -0.35
CA LEU A 61 20.81 -2.72 0.34
C LEU A 61 19.41 -3.07 0.85
N TRP A 62 18.63 -2.08 1.31
CA TRP A 62 17.26 -2.33 1.74
C TRP A 62 16.36 -2.77 0.58
N TRP A 63 16.50 -2.13 -0.59
CA TRP A 63 15.77 -2.54 -1.79
C TRP A 63 16.16 -3.96 -2.24
N ALA A 64 17.44 -4.31 -2.15
CA ALA A 64 17.91 -5.67 -2.43
C ALA A 64 17.34 -6.69 -1.43
N GLU A 65 17.32 -6.38 -0.13
CA GLU A 65 16.71 -7.23 0.90
C GLU A 65 15.20 -7.44 0.66
N LEU A 66 14.48 -6.38 0.25
CA LEU A 66 13.06 -6.45 -0.08
C LEU A 66 12.79 -7.40 -1.26
N GLU A 67 13.61 -7.32 -2.31
CA GLU A 67 13.47 -8.14 -3.51
C GLU A 67 13.78 -9.62 -3.23
N ILE A 68 14.78 -9.90 -2.38
CA ILE A 68 15.05 -11.25 -1.87
C ILE A 68 13.87 -11.75 -1.04
N ALA A 69 13.39 -10.97 -0.07
CA ALA A 69 12.27 -11.37 0.77
C ALA A 69 11.02 -11.68 -0.06
N SER A 70 10.69 -10.86 -1.05
CA SER A 70 9.53 -11.05 -1.93
C SER A 70 9.59 -12.33 -2.75
N THR A 71 10.78 -12.80 -3.12
CA THR A 71 10.96 -14.03 -3.92
C THR A 71 11.02 -15.28 -3.06
N THR A 72 11.37 -15.16 -1.78
CA THR A 72 11.44 -16.29 -0.84
C THR A 72 10.09 -16.76 -0.29
N VAL A 73 9.03 -15.94 -0.34
CA VAL A 73 7.69 -16.34 0.13
C VAL A 73 7.01 -17.36 -0.82
N GLU A 74 7.53 -17.54 -2.04
CA GLU A 74 6.98 -18.51 -3.01
C GLU A 74 7.44 -19.97 -2.79
N SER A 75 8.21 -20.27 -1.73
CA SER A 75 8.77 -21.62 -1.51
C SER A 75 8.40 -22.28 -0.16
N GLY A 76 7.35 -21.80 0.52
CA GLY A 76 6.83 -22.37 1.77
C GLY A 76 5.46 -22.99 1.62
#